data_AF-A0A2A3JQJ3-F1
#
_entry.id   AF-A0A2A3JQJ3-F1
#
_cell.length_a   1.000
_cell.length_b   1.000
_cell.length_c   1.000
_cell.angle_alpha   90.00
_cell.angle_beta   90.00
_cell.angle_gamma   90.00
#
_symmetry.space_group_name_H-M   'P 1'
#
loop_
_entity.id
_entity.type
_entity.pdbx_description
1 polymer ?
#
loop_
_entity_poly.entity_id
_entity_poly.type
_entity_poly.pdbx_seq_one_letter_code
_entity_poly.pdbx_strand_id
1 'polypeptide(L)' 'MAPKFGTSGLRGLVVELTPELVADHVRAFAAACDHGGLLCVGQDLRPSSPRIAGDIIAAARAEGLRVIDCG' A
#
# COMPACT_ATOMS: atom_id res chain seq x y z
N MET A 1 -16.23 -1.75 -9.56
CA MET A 1 -15.64 -0.62 -10.29
C MET A 1 -14.19 -0.50 -9.84
N ALA A 2 -13.21 -0.44 -10.74
CA ALA A 2 -11.80 -0.38 -10.33
C ALA A 2 -11.57 0.71 -9.25
N PRO A 3 -10.71 0.47 -8.24
CA PRO A 3 -10.37 1.46 -7.22
C PRO A 3 -9.94 2.78 -7.84
N LYS A 4 -10.32 3.91 -7.22
CA LYS A 4 -10.04 5.25 -7.73
C LYS A 4 -9.46 6.15 -6.65
N PHE A 5 -8.61 7.10 -7.06
CA PHE A 5 -8.19 8.19 -6.20
C PHE A 5 -9.35 9.15 -5.97
N GLY A 6 -9.67 9.38 -4.70
CA GLY A 6 -10.55 10.45 -4.25
C GLY A 6 -9.76 11.55 -3.54
N THR A 7 -10.45 12.35 -2.72
CA THR A 7 -9.85 13.45 -1.94
C THR A 7 -8.79 13.00 -0.94
N SER A 8 -8.81 11.73 -0.53
CA SER A 8 -7.93 11.21 0.53
C SER A 8 -7.31 9.85 0.15
N GLY A 9 -6.92 9.70 -1.11
CA GLY A 9 -6.20 8.53 -1.60
C GLY A 9 -7.04 7.53 -2.38
N LEU A 10 -6.42 6.38 -2.68
CA LEU A 10 -7.01 5.28 -3.45
C LEU A 10 -8.05 4.53 -2.59
N ARG A 11 -9.27 4.34 -3.12
CA ARG A 11 -10.36 3.64 -2.43
C ARG A 11 -11.14 2.75 -3.38
N GLY A 12 -11.66 1.65 -2.85
CA GLY A 12 -12.47 0.67 -3.57
C GLY A 12 -13.01 -0.40 -2.62
N LEU A 13 -13.74 -1.39 -3.13
CA LEU A 13 -14.11 -2.55 -2.33
C LEU A 13 -12.86 -3.37 -1.99
N VAL A 14 -12.85 -4.03 -0.83
CA VAL A 14 -11.70 -4.86 -0.41
C VAL A 14 -11.37 -5.94 -1.45
N VAL A 15 -12.39 -6.52 -2.08
CA VAL A 15 -12.24 -7.54 -3.13
C VAL A 15 -11.59 -7.00 -4.40
N GLU A 16 -11.59 -5.68 -4.59
CA GLU A 16 -10.96 -5.00 -5.73
C GLU A 16 -9.53 -4.55 -5.40
N LEU A 17 -9.14 -4.55 -4.12
CA LEU A 17 -7.77 -4.30 -3.66
C LEU A 17 -6.97 -5.62 -3.68
N THR A 18 -6.80 -6.17 -4.89
CA THR A 18 -6.02 -7.39 -5.09
C THR A 18 -4.54 -7.15 -4.79
N PRO A 19 -3.75 -8.20 -4.46
CA PRO A 19 -2.32 -8.05 -4.20
C PRO A 19 -1.57 -7.36 -5.36
N GLU A 20 -1.94 -7.65 -6.61
CA GLU A 20 -1.32 -7.07 -7.80
C GLU A 20 -1.61 -5.56 -7.89
N LEU A 21 -2.86 -5.15 -7.69
CA LEU A 21 -3.24 -3.74 -7.71
C LEU A 21 -2.59 -2.96 -6.57
N VAL A 22 -2.49 -3.57 -5.38
CA VAL A 22 -1.79 -2.98 -4.23
C VAL A 22 -0.29 -2.82 -4.56
N ALA A 23 0.35 -3.83 -5.14
CA ALA A 23 1.75 -3.77 -5.51
C ALA A 23 2.03 -2.69 -6.57
N ASP A 24 1.18 -2.58 -7.59
CA ASP A 24 1.29 -1.53 -8.61
C ASP A 24 1.14 -0.13 -8.01
N HIS A 25 0.21 0.03 -7.05
CA HIS A 25 0.07 1.28 -6.32
C HIS A 25 1.32 1.61 -5.50
N VAL A 26 1.88 0.64 -4.79
CA VAL A 26 3.09 0.83 -3.97
C VAL A 26 4.30 1.21 -4.82
N ARG A 27 4.48 0.56 -5.98
CA ARG A 27 5.54 0.92 -6.93
C ARG A 27 5.38 2.35 -7.45
N ALA A 28 4.16 2.72 -7.82
CA ALA A 28 3.87 4.09 -8.25
C ALA A 28 4.11 5.11 -7.12
N PHE A 29 3.74 4.77 -5.89
CA PHE A 29 3.99 5.61 -4.71
C PHE A 29 5.49 5.78 -4.44
N ALA A 30 6.27 4.70 -4.49
CA ALA A 30 7.72 4.72 -4.30
C ALA A 30 8.43 5.59 -5.36
N ALA A 31 7.93 5.58 -6.59
CA ALA A 31 8.47 6.39 -7.68
C ALA A 31 8.02 7.87 -7.66
N ALA A 32 7.06 8.25 -6.82
CA ALA A 32 6.41 9.56 -6.90
C ALA A 32 7.26 10.71 -6.33
N CYS A 33 8.11 10.43 -5.33
CA CYS A 33 8.98 11.44 -4.71
C CYS A 33 10.17 10.80 -3.97
N ASP A 34 11.16 11.61 -3.60
CA ASP A 34 12.22 11.16 -2.69
C ASP A 34 11.65 10.95 -1.28
N HIS A 35 11.67 9.69 -0.85
CA HIS A 35 11.18 9.21 0.44
C HIS A 35 12.33 8.78 1.37
N GLY A 36 13.60 9.02 1.02
CA GLY A 36 14.76 8.66 1.84
C GLY A 36 14.91 7.14 2.09
N GLY A 37 14.35 6.32 1.21
CA GLY A 37 14.40 4.86 1.30
C GLY A 37 13.62 4.21 2.45
N LEU A 38 12.68 4.93 3.10
CA LEU A 38 11.89 4.43 4.22
C LEU A 38 10.38 4.59 3.98
N LEU A 39 9.62 3.52 4.25
CA LEU A 39 8.16 3.53 4.26
C LEU A 39 7.65 3.12 5.65
N CYS A 40 6.76 3.91 6.24
CA CYS A 40 6.01 3.53 7.44
C CYS A 40 4.61 3.08 7.03
N VAL A 41 4.19 1.89 7.50
CA VAL A 41 2.88 1.31 7.16
C VAL A 41 2.05 1.20 8.43
N GLY A 42 0.89 1.85 8.46
CA GLY A 42 -0.10 1.71 9.53
C GLY A 42 -1.49 1.51 8.94
N GLN A 43 -2.41 1.00 9.76
CA GLN A 43 -3.73 0.57 9.33
C GLN A 43 -4.79 0.76 10.44
N ASP A 44 -6.05 0.61 10.05
CA ASP A 44 -7.18 0.58 10.99
C ASP A 44 -7.54 -0.86 11.42
N LEU A 45 -8.60 -1.01 12.21
CA LEU A 45 -9.04 -2.29 12.76
C LEU A 45 -9.90 -3.15 11.82
N ARG A 46 -9.97 -2.85 10.51
CA ARG A 46 -10.78 -3.67 9.60
C ARG A 46 -10.19 -5.07 9.46
N PRO A 47 -11.04 -6.11 9.32
CA PRO A 47 -10.56 -7.49 9.11
C PRO A 47 -9.66 -7.64 7.87
N SER A 48 -9.85 -6.79 6.87
CA SER A 48 -9.04 -6.77 5.64
C SER A 48 -7.66 -6.15 5.80
N SER A 49 -7.47 -5.34 6.84
CA SER A 49 -6.29 -4.49 6.98
C SER A 49 -5.00 -5.31 7.06
N PRO A 50 -4.88 -6.35 7.93
CA PRO A 50 -3.63 -7.11 8.04
C PRO A 50 -3.15 -7.71 6.73
N ARG A 51 -4.08 -8.15 5.86
CA ARG A 51 -3.75 -8.63 4.51
C ARG A 51 -3.19 -7.50 3.65
N ILE A 52 -3.90 -6.37 3.57
CA ILE A 52 -3.50 -5.24 2.72
C ILE A 52 -2.17 -4.65 3.18
N ALA A 53 -1.95 -4.51 4.49
CA ALA A 53 -0.66 -4.08 5.03
C ALA A 53 0.46 -5.06 4.67
N GLY A 54 0.21 -6.37 4.77
CA GLY A 54 1.15 -7.40 4.33
C GLY A 54 1.52 -7.27 2.84
N ASP A 55 0.53 -7.09 1.97
CA ASP A 55 0.72 -6.89 0.53
C ASP A 55 1.56 -5.63 0.25
N ILE A 56 1.27 -4.52 0.96
CA ILE A 56 2.04 -3.26 0.85
C ILE A 56 3.50 -3.46 1.28
N ILE A 57 3.72 -4.07 2.44
CA ILE A 57 5.06 -4.30 3.00
C ILE A 57 5.89 -5.18 2.05
N ALA A 58 5.27 -6.24 1.50
CA ALA A 58 5.94 -7.12 0.55
C ALA A 58 6.35 -6.38 -0.73
N ALA A 59 5.42 -5.61 -1.32
CA ALA A 59 5.71 -4.82 -2.51
C ALA A 59 6.79 -3.76 -2.26
N ALA A 60 6.71 -3.03 -1.15
CA ALA A 60 7.68 -1.99 -0.80
C ALA A 60 9.10 -2.57 -0.64
N ARG A 61 9.23 -3.74 0.00
CA ARG A 61 10.52 -4.44 0.13
C ARG A 61 11.06 -4.89 -1.23
N ALA A 62 10.20 -5.34 -2.14
CA ALA A 62 10.60 -5.71 -3.50
C ALA A 62 11.13 -4.51 -4.31
N GLU A 63 10.62 -3.30 -4.04
CA GLU A 63 11.14 -2.04 -4.59
C GLU A 63 12.38 -1.50 -3.85
N GLY A 64 12.94 -2.28 -2.90
CA GLY A 64 14.16 -1.93 -2.18
C GLY A 64 13.96 -0.96 -1.00
N LEU A 65 12.72 -0.71 -0.58
CA LEU A 65 12.42 0.16 0.56
C LEU A 65 12.65 -0.56 1.89
N ARG A 66 13.19 0.16 2.87
CA ARG A 66 13.08 -0.24 4.27
C ARG A 66 11.66 0.05 4.73
N VAL A 67 11.08 -0.88 5.47
CA VAL A 67 9.69 -0.76 5.93
C VAL A 67 9.62 -0.84 7.44
N ILE A 68 8.95 0.12 8.07
CA ILE A 68 8.55 0.09 9.48
C ILE A 68 7.06 -0.23 9.53
N ASP A 69 6.72 -1.34 10.17
CA ASP A 69 5.33 -1.69 10.46
C ASP A 69 4.91 -0.97 11.75
N CYS A 70 3.92 -0.08 11.62
CA CYS A 70 3.40 0.78 12.68
C CYS A 70 2.05 0.29 13.26
N GLY A 71 1.49 -0.80 12.71
CA GLY A 71 0.28 -1.43 13.24
C GLY A 71 -1.01 -1.08 12.52
#